data_AF-A0A975XX49-F1
#
_entry.id   AF-A0A975XX49-F1
#
_cell.length_a   1.000
_cell.length_b   1.000
_cell.length_c   1.000
_cell.angle_alpha   90.00
_cell.angle_beta   90.00
_cell.angle_gamma   90.00
#
_symmetry.space_group_name_H-M   'P 1'
#
loop_
_entity.id
_entity.type
_entity.pdbx_description
1 polymer ?
#
loop_
_entity_poly.entity_id
_entity_poly.type
_entity_poly.pdbx_seq_one_letter_code
_entity_poly.pdbx_strand_id
1 'polypeptide(L)' 'MDLDNDELRIDGPLAVMWSPGLQFTVERSGRSLLGSMASGEGLVNVFRGSGRVVLSPVAVTNLTPPVVTTA' A
#
# COMPACT_ATOMS: atom_id res chain seq x y z
N MET A 1 -8.34 -10.31 -4.41
CA MET A 1 -7.34 -11.38 -4.33
C MET A 1 -7.68 -12.28 -3.17
N ASP A 2 -7.72 -13.58 -3.39
CA ASP A 2 -7.88 -14.58 -2.35
C ASP A 2 -6.49 -15.10 -1.97
N LEU A 3 -6.20 -15.13 -0.67
CA LEU A 3 -4.99 -15.70 -0.10
C LEU A 3 -5.37 -17.00 0.60
N ASP A 4 -4.52 -18.01 0.44
CA ASP A 4 -4.58 -19.26 1.19
C ASP A 4 -3.23 -19.52 1.86
N ASN A 5 -3.14 -19.17 3.14
CA ASN A 5 -1.92 -19.21 3.94
C ASN A 5 -0.71 -18.55 3.23
N ASP A 6 -0.97 -17.40 2.62
CA ASP A 6 -0.01 -16.70 1.75
C ASP A 6 0.27 -15.27 2.25
N GLU A 7 1.22 -14.60 1.61
CA GLU A 7 1.58 -13.20 1.84
C GLU A 7 1.34 -12.35 0.59
N LEU A 8 0.58 -11.26 0.73
CA LEU A 8 0.38 -10.26 -0.30
C LEU A 8 1.00 -8.93 0.12
N ARG A 9 1.90 -8.40 -0.71
CA ARG A 9 2.51 -7.07 -0.56
C ARG A 9 1.99 -6.11 -1.61
N ILE A 10 1.52 -4.94 -1.18
CA ILE A 10 0.92 -3.92 -2.04
C ILE A 10 1.66 -2.60 -1.83
N ASP A 11 2.14 -2.04 -2.94
CA ASP A 11 2.74 -0.71 -2.97
C ASP A 11 1.63 0.35 -3.06
N GLY A 12 1.61 1.29 -2.12
CA GLY A 12 0.60 2.34 -2.03
C GLY A 12 -0.79 1.92 -1.49
N PRO A 13 -1.74 2.87 -1.43
CA PRO A 13 -3.05 2.71 -0.79
C PRO A 13 -4.09 2.06 -1.72
N LEU A 14 -3.75 0.95 -2.38
CA LEU A 14 -4.65 0.27 -3.32
C LEU A 14 -5.67 -0.64 -2.63
N ALA A 15 -5.38 -1.12 -1.42
CA ALA A 15 -6.26 -1.99 -0.66
C ALA A 15 -7.39 -1.19 0.00
N VAL A 16 -8.64 -1.56 -0.28
CA VAL A 16 -9.84 -0.89 0.25
C VAL A 16 -10.43 -1.63 1.44
N MET A 17 -10.46 -2.97 1.36
CA MET A 17 -10.97 -3.83 2.43
C MET A 17 -10.30 -5.20 2.40
N TRP A 18 -10.28 -5.87 3.55
CA TRP A 18 -9.74 -7.22 3.69
C TRP A 18 -10.49 -8.03 4.73
N SER A 19 -10.41 -9.36 4.61
CA SER A 19 -11.02 -10.29 5.57
C SER A 19 -10.35 -10.20 6.95
N PRO A 20 -11.10 -10.36 8.06
CA PRO A 20 -10.56 -10.29 9.42
C PRO A 20 -9.57 -11.42 9.75
N GLY A 21 -9.55 -12.50 8.97
CA GLY A 21 -8.58 -13.59 9.09
C GLY A 21 -7.17 -13.25 8.58
N LEU A 22 -6.99 -12.07 7.97
CA LEU A 22 -5.70 -11.61 7.47
C LEU A 22 -5.02 -10.71 8.50
N GLN A 23 -3.74 -10.98 8.78
CA GLN A 23 -2.88 -10.10 9.57
C GLN A 23 -2.32 -9.00 8.67
N PHE A 24 -2.54 -7.74 9.07
CA PHE A 24 -2.09 -6.55 8.33
C PHE A 24 -0.92 -5.87 9.04
N THR A 25 0.14 -5.58 8.29
CA THR A 25 1.31 -4.80 8.73
C THR A 25 1.77 -3.84 7.63
N VAL A 26 2.46 -2.77 8.01
CA VAL A 26 3.18 -1.90 7.07
C VAL A 26 4.67 -2.17 7.21
N GLU A 27 5.32 -2.55 6.12
CA GLU A 27 6.73 -2.95 6.11
C GLU A 27 7.55 -2.10 5.15
N ARG A 28 8.87 -2.03 5.36
CA ARG A 28 9.76 -1.37 4.40
C ARG A 28 9.84 -2.19 3.12
N SER A 29 9.70 -1.54 1.96
CA SER A 29 10.05 -2.17 0.67
C SER A 29 11.55 -2.52 0.68
N GLY A 30 11.88 -3.73 0.24
CA GLY A 30 13.23 -4.30 0.43
C GLY A 30 14.35 -3.56 -0.32
N ARG A 31 15.54 -3.55 0.31
CA ARG A 31 16.85 -2.95 -0.07
C ARG A 31 16.87 -1.47 -0.50
N SER A 32 17.11 -0.65 0.54
CA SER A 32 17.91 0.58 0.59
C SER A 32 17.15 1.91 0.59
N LEU A 33 17.09 2.50 1.79
CA LEU A 33 16.63 3.87 2.08
C LEU A 33 17.35 4.95 1.24
N LEU A 34 18.54 4.65 0.70
CA LEU A 34 19.28 5.54 -0.20
C LEU A 34 18.61 5.70 -1.58
N GLY A 35 17.77 4.76 -2.01
CA GLY A 35 16.98 4.86 -3.25
C GLY A 35 15.56 5.37 -3.02
N SER A 36 14.94 5.05 -1.88
CA SER A 36 13.52 5.36 -1.61
C SER A 36 13.24 6.84 -1.33
N MET A 37 14.23 7.62 -0.89
CA MET A 37 14.07 9.07 -0.72
C MET A 37 14.10 9.84 -2.05
N ALA A 38 14.54 9.20 -3.15
CA ALA A 38 14.46 9.78 -4.49
C ALA A 38 13.06 9.59 -5.13
N SER A 39 12.22 8.69 -4.60
CA SER A 39 10.88 8.36 -5.15
C SER A 39 9.70 8.59 -4.20
N GLY A 40 9.91 8.70 -2.89
CA GLY A 40 8.85 9.01 -1.91
C GLY A 40 8.02 7.83 -1.40
N GLU A 41 8.23 6.63 -1.93
CA GLU A 41 7.50 5.40 -1.55
C GLU A 41 8.47 4.38 -0.95
N GLY A 42 8.47 4.27 0.39
CA GLY A 42 9.37 3.37 1.14
C GLY A 42 8.66 2.35 2.03
N LEU A 43 7.33 2.35 2.01
CA LEU A 43 6.47 1.51 2.84
C LEU A 43 5.47 0.75 1.98
N VAL A 44 5.26 -0.53 2.28
CA VAL A 44 4.29 -1.38 1.61
C VAL A 44 3.30 -1.94 2.63
N ASN A 45 2.06 -2.09 2.19
CA ASN A 45 1.00 -2.76 2.91
C ASN A 45 1.17 -4.27 2.75
N VAL A 46 1.24 -5.02 3.85
CA VAL A 46 1.43 -6.46 3.84
C VAL A 46 0.31 -7.20 4.54
N PHE A 47 -0.25 -8.19 3.86
CA PHE A 47 -1.36 -9.02 4.31
C PHE A 47 -0.92 -10.48 4.37
N ARG A 48 -1.12 -11.16 5.51
CA ARG A 48 -0.74 -12.57 5.70
C ARG A 48 -1.88 -13.42 6.24
N GLY A 49 -1.99 -14.65 5.75
CA GLY A 49 -2.97 -15.65 6.21
C GLY A 49 -3.92 -16.10 5.10
N SER A 50 -5.14 -16.49 5.47
CA SER A 50 -6.19 -16.91 4.52
C SER A 50 -7.39 -15.95 4.56
N GLY A 51 -7.86 -15.55 3.38
CA GLY A 51 -8.97 -14.59 3.25
C GLY A 51 -8.89 -13.81 1.95
N ARG A 52 -9.69 -12.74 1.84
CA ARG A 52 -9.79 -11.92 0.64
C ARG A 52 -9.32 -10.49 0.91
N VAL A 53 -8.52 -9.94 -0.01
CA VAL A 53 -8.19 -8.50 -0.11
C VAL A 53 -8.87 -7.93 -1.35
N VAL A 54 -9.54 -6.80 -1.22
CA VAL A 54 -10.13 -6.07 -2.35
C VAL A 54 -9.33 -4.82 -2.63
N LEU A 55 -8.98 -4.66 -3.90
CA LEU A 55 -8.14 -3.58 -4.41
C LEU A 55 -8.98 -2.64 -5.28
N SER A 56 -8.68 -1.35 -5.22
CA SER A 56 -9.14 -0.39 -6.22
C SER A 56 -7.98 -0.09 -7.20
N PRO A 57 -8.13 -0.33 -8.51
CA PRO A 57 -7.10 0.01 -9.50
C PRO A 57 -6.91 1.53 -9.68
N VAL A 58 -7.89 2.31 -9.23
CA VAL A 58 -7.86 3.77 -9.13
C VAL A 58 -7.95 4.13 -7.65
N ALA A 59 -6.82 4.14 -6.97
CA ALA A 59 -6.72 4.77 -5.65
C ALA A 59 -6.48 6.27 -5.84
N VAL A 60 -7.01 7.07 -4.91
CA VAL A 60 -6.81 8.52 -4.91
C VAL A 60 -5.39 8.81 -4.42
N THR A 61 -4.43 8.89 -5.34
CA THR A 61 -3.02 9.17 -4.98
C THR A 61 -2.74 10.68 -4.83
N ASN A 62 -3.62 11.55 -5.32
CA ASN A 62 -3.47 13.01 -5.27
C ASN A 62 -4.52 13.66 -4.35
N LEU A 63 -4.23 13.74 -3.05
CA LEU A 63 -4.90 14.68 -2.14
C LEU A 63 -4.08 15.94 -1.90
N THR A 64 -3.00 16.18 -2.63
CA THR A 64 -2.35 17.50 -2.64
C THR A 64 -3.41 18.51 -3.10
N PRO A 65 -3.89 19.44 -2.23
CA PRO A 65 -4.70 20.53 -2.71
C PRO A 65 -3.89 21.25 -3.80
N PRO A 66 -4.53 21.77 -4.86
CA PRO A 66 -3.81 22.58 -5.83
C PRO A 66 -3.05 23.64 -5.04
N VAL A 67 -1.74 23.71 -5.25
CA VAL A 67 -0.93 24.80 -4.76
C VAL A 67 -1.66 26.07 -5.19
N VAL A 68 -2.28 26.76 -4.24
CA VAL A 68 -2.71 28.14 -4.44
C VAL A 68 -1.41 28.91 -4.53
N THR A 69 -0.86 29.00 -5.74
CA THR A 69 0.13 30.03 -6.05
C THR A 69 -0.65 31.33 -6.01
N THR A 70 -0.71 31.94 -4.84
CA THR A 70 -1.03 33.37 -4.74
C THR A 70 0.06 34.09 -5.50
N ALA A 71 -0.33 34.74 -6.59
CA ALA A 71 0.51 35.65 -7.37
C ALA A 71 0.89 36.90 -6.55
#